data_AF-A0A7S1USA1-F1
#
_entry.id   AF-A0A7S1USA1-F1
#
_cell.length_a   1.000
_cell.length_b   1.000
_cell.length_c   1.000
_cell.angle_alpha   90.00
_cell.angle_beta   90.00
_cell.angle_gamma   90.00
#
_symmetry.space_group_name_H-M   'P 1'
#
loop_
_entity.id
_entity.type
_entity.pdbx_description
1 polymer ?
#
loop_
_entity_poly.entity_id
_entity_poly.type
_entity_poly.pdbx_seq_one_letter_code
_entity_poly.pdbx_strand_id
1 'polypeptide(L)'
;TRDEWVTLLDGKGFPVGPVRTVPEAFQCPQAQHRHMVMELDNHPAVAPGKIYLPGMPIQYGGSGSDGDDGGVGSDDNRGGDGSPYEGVLPPPMLGQHTDEILREILDMDPMEIRRLEKEEVLECWKPSSD
;
A
#
# COMPACT_ATOMS: atom_id res chain seq x y z
N THR A 1 36.43 -9.29 -2.77
CA THR A 1 35.17 -8.60 -3.15
C THR A 1 34.41 -8.19 -1.89
N ARG A 2 33.35 -7.37 -1.99
CA ARG A 2 32.51 -6.97 -0.83
C ARG A 2 32.10 -8.19 0.00
N ASP A 3 31.59 -9.22 -0.66
CA ASP A 3 30.98 -10.39 -0.01
C ASP A 3 32.04 -11.30 0.64
N GLU A 4 33.24 -11.39 0.04
CA GLU A 4 34.38 -12.06 0.66
C GLU A 4 34.77 -11.42 2.01
N TRP A 5 34.78 -10.08 2.09
CA TRP A 5 35.11 -9.38 3.32
C TRP A 5 34.05 -9.58 4.40
N VAL A 6 32.77 -9.52 4.03
CA VAL A 6 31.67 -9.81 4.96
C VAL A 6 31.82 -11.23 5.51
N THR A 7 32.04 -12.23 4.63
CA THR A 7 32.24 -13.63 5.02
C THR A 7 33.45 -13.82 5.94
N LEU A 8 34.55 -13.11 5.69
CA LEU A 8 35.77 -13.23 6.49
C LEU A 8 35.62 -12.66 7.92
N LEU A 9 34.78 -11.64 8.08
CA LEU A 9 34.58 -10.91 9.33
C LEU A 9 33.38 -11.41 10.14
N ASP A 10 32.46 -12.13 9.51
CA ASP A 10 31.28 -12.69 10.17
C ASP A 10 31.66 -13.65 11.32
N GLY A 11 30.92 -13.57 12.42
CA GLY A 11 31.17 -14.37 13.63
C GLY A 11 32.41 -14.00 14.45
N LYS A 12 33.24 -13.01 14.03
CA LYS A 12 34.46 -12.60 14.76
C LYS A 12 34.25 -11.53 15.83
N GLY A 13 33.00 -11.25 16.20
CA GLY A 13 32.64 -10.27 17.23
C GLY A 13 32.55 -8.82 16.75
N PHE A 14 32.68 -8.58 15.43
CA PHE A 14 32.43 -7.27 14.83
C PHE A 14 31.06 -7.27 14.14
N PRO A 15 30.25 -6.21 14.31
CA PRO A 15 29.05 -6.03 13.49
C PRO A 15 29.50 -5.68 12.06
N VAL A 16 29.23 -6.60 11.12
CA VAL A 16 29.57 -6.43 9.71
C VAL A 16 28.33 -6.65 8.85
N GLY A 17 28.19 -5.86 7.80
CA GLY A 17 27.12 -5.99 6.83
C GLY A 17 27.52 -5.38 5.48
N PRO A 18 27.04 -5.93 4.36
CA PRO A 18 27.35 -5.38 3.04
C PRO A 18 26.64 -4.04 2.83
N VAL A 19 27.33 -3.09 2.17
CA VAL A 19 26.64 -1.94 1.56
C VAL A 19 25.89 -2.48 0.34
N ARG A 20 24.56 -2.47 0.43
CA ARG A 20 23.65 -2.96 -0.60
C ARG A 20 23.21 -1.82 -1.53
N THR A 21 23.01 -2.16 -2.79
CA THR A 21 22.21 -1.33 -3.70
C THR A 21 20.73 -1.39 -3.30
N VAL A 22 19.91 -0.47 -3.84
CA VAL A 22 18.47 -0.44 -3.51
C VAL A 22 17.77 -1.77 -3.85
N PRO A 23 17.96 -2.39 -5.04
CA PRO A 23 17.33 -3.69 -5.33
C PRO A 23 17.81 -4.81 -4.39
N GLU A 24 19.11 -4.87 -4.11
CA GLU A 24 19.68 -5.87 -3.18
C GLU A 24 19.13 -5.72 -1.76
N ALA A 25 18.83 -4.50 -1.32
CA ALA A 25 18.26 -4.24 0.01
C ALA A 25 16.86 -4.84 0.16
N PHE A 26 15.99 -4.70 -0.85
CA PHE A 26 14.63 -5.25 -0.83
C PHE A 26 14.59 -6.77 -1.04
N GLN A 27 15.62 -7.34 -1.66
CA GLN A 27 15.75 -8.80 -1.85
C GLN A 27 16.40 -9.50 -0.66
N CYS A 28 16.85 -8.78 0.37
CA CYS A 28 17.50 -9.44 1.50
C CYS A 28 16.49 -10.27 2.32
N PRO A 29 16.91 -11.39 2.94
CA PRO A 29 16.00 -12.27 3.67
C PRO A 29 15.17 -11.57 4.74
N GLN A 30 15.77 -10.58 5.41
CA GLN A 30 15.08 -9.78 6.43
C GLN A 30 13.97 -8.91 5.84
N ALA A 31 14.20 -8.30 4.67
CA ALA A 31 13.20 -7.47 4.00
C ALA A 31 12.01 -8.31 3.52
N GLN A 32 12.28 -9.51 2.99
CA GLN A 32 11.25 -10.45 2.56
C GLN A 32 10.43 -10.98 3.75
N HIS A 33 11.10 -11.48 4.80
CA HIS A 33 10.43 -11.99 6.00
C HIS A 33 9.58 -10.93 6.71
N ARG A 34 9.96 -9.65 6.60
CA ARG A 34 9.20 -8.55 7.20
C ARG A 34 8.16 -7.95 6.27
N HIS A 35 7.94 -8.53 5.08
CA HIS A 35 7.04 -7.99 4.08
C HIS A 35 7.34 -6.50 3.82
N MET A 36 8.62 -6.15 3.62
CA MET A 36 9.04 -4.75 3.41
C MET A 36 8.77 -4.26 1.98
N VAL A 37 8.23 -5.11 1.12
CA VAL A 37 7.72 -4.76 -0.20
C VAL A 37 6.26 -5.20 -0.25
N MET A 38 5.37 -4.24 -0.44
CA MET A 38 3.95 -4.44 -0.67
C MET A 38 3.72 -4.40 -2.18
N GLU A 39 3.04 -5.41 -2.69
CA GLU A 39 2.61 -5.50 -4.07
C GLU A 39 1.11 -5.21 -4.11
N LEU A 40 0.73 -4.11 -4.75
CA LEU A 40 -0.66 -3.74 -4.92
C LEU A 40 -1.05 -3.91 -6.39
N ASP A 41 -2.11 -4.69 -6.58
CA ASP A 41 -2.77 -4.89 -7.86
C ASP A 41 -3.86 -3.83 -8.05
N ASN A 42 -4.30 -3.64 -9.30
CA ASN A 42 -5.52 -2.88 -9.65
C ASN A 42 -5.51 -1.35 -9.37
N HIS A 43 -4.34 -0.70 -9.34
CA HIS A 43 -4.29 0.77 -9.33
C HIS A 43 -4.67 1.33 -10.72
N PRO A 44 -5.69 2.22 -10.85
CA PRO A 44 -6.20 2.68 -12.15
C PRO A 44 -5.15 3.28 -13.08
N ALA A 45 -4.19 4.04 -12.56
CA ALA A 45 -3.12 4.67 -13.36
C ALA A 45 -2.13 3.69 -14.02
N VAL A 46 -2.05 2.43 -13.56
CA VAL A 46 -1.08 1.46 -14.09
C VAL A 46 -1.74 0.17 -14.58
N ALA A 47 -3.07 0.06 -14.59
CA ALA A 47 -3.78 -1.13 -15.02
C ALA A 47 -3.43 -1.49 -16.48
N PRO A 48 -3.13 -2.78 -16.81
CA PRO A 48 -3.21 -4.00 -15.99
C PRO A 48 -1.89 -4.38 -15.28
N GLY A 49 -1.20 -3.41 -14.69
CA GLY A 49 0.08 -3.57 -13.98
C GLY A 49 -0.04 -3.48 -12.46
N LYS A 50 1.11 -3.62 -11.80
CA LYS A 50 1.27 -3.64 -10.34
C LYS A 50 2.13 -2.47 -9.88
N ILE A 51 1.89 -2.00 -8.65
CA ILE A 51 2.77 -1.05 -7.97
C ILE A 51 3.47 -1.72 -6.79
N TYR A 52 4.72 -1.33 -6.56
CA TYR A 52 5.52 -1.82 -5.44
C TYR A 52 5.77 -0.67 -4.47
N LEU A 53 5.33 -0.83 -3.23
CA LEU A 53 5.48 0.17 -2.18
C LEU A 53 6.32 -0.39 -1.02
N PRO A 54 7.10 0.44 -0.32
CA PRO A 54 7.73 0.01 0.92
C PRO A 54 6.66 -0.34 1.95
N GLY A 55 6.85 -1.48 2.61
CA GLY A 55 6.01 -1.93 3.71
C GLY A 55 6.20 -1.09 4.98
N MET A 56 5.36 -1.35 5.99
CA MET A 56 5.43 -0.67 7.27
C MET A 56 6.68 -1.12 8.05
N PRO A 57 7.60 -0.20 8.41
CA PRO A 57 8.83 -0.59 9.10
C PRO A 57 8.58 -1.12 10.53
N ILE A 58 7.50 -0.66 11.16
CA ILE A 58 7.05 -1.05 12.50
C ILE A 58 5.82 -1.94 12.35
N GLN A 59 5.86 -3.11 12.98
CA GLN A 59 4.76 -4.07 13.03
C GLN A 59 4.30 -4.21 14.48
N TYR A 60 2.98 -4.20 14.70
CA TYR A 60 2.40 -4.47 16.00
C TYR A 60 1.86 -5.90 16.02
N GLY A 61 2.12 -6.65 17.10
CA GLY A 61 1.77 -8.07 17.20
C GLY A 61 0.27 -8.40 17.28
N GLY A 62 -0.61 -7.41 17.10
CA GLY A 62 -2.06 -7.56 17.02
C GLY A 62 -2.71 -6.63 16.00
N SER A 63 -1.91 -6.03 15.10
CA SER A 63 -2.41 -5.23 13.96
C SER A 63 -2.34 -6.00 12.65
N GLY A 64 -2.18 -7.33 12.70
CA GLY A 64 -2.74 -8.13 11.64
C GLY A 64 -4.21 -7.74 11.55
N SER A 65 -4.74 -7.67 10.35
CA SER A 65 -6.17 -7.58 10.06
C SER A 65 -6.94 -8.81 10.59
N ASP A 66 -6.65 -9.25 11.82
CA ASP A 66 -7.55 -10.03 12.64
C ASP A 66 -8.77 -9.14 12.85
N GLY A 67 -9.81 -9.38 12.04
CA GLY A 67 -10.97 -8.51 11.86
C GLY A 67 -11.79 -8.29 13.13
N ASP A 68 -11.39 -7.30 13.93
CA ASP A 68 -12.18 -6.75 15.05
C ASP A 68 -12.89 -5.43 14.69
N ASP A 69 -12.97 -5.06 13.41
CA ASP A 69 -14.16 -4.33 12.96
C ASP A 69 -15.29 -5.37 12.93
N GLY A 70 -16.32 -5.17 13.75
CA GLY A 70 -17.44 -6.08 14.03
C GLY A 70 -18.36 -6.41 12.84
N GLY A 71 -17.78 -6.77 11.70
CA GLY A 71 -18.45 -7.41 10.59
C GLY A 71 -18.81 -8.85 10.95
N VAL A 72 -20.10 -9.06 11.19
CA VAL A 72 -20.80 -10.35 11.12
C VAL A 72 -20.05 -11.38 10.29
N GLY A 73 -19.57 -12.43 10.96
CA GLY A 73 -18.90 -13.55 10.32
C GLY A 73 -19.78 -14.19 9.24
N SER A 74 -19.36 -14.02 7.99
CA SER A 74 -19.68 -14.96 6.93
C SER A 74 -18.55 -15.98 6.86
N ASP A 75 -18.92 -17.25 7.04
CA ASP A 75 -18.11 -18.47 6.93
C ASP A 75 -17.41 -18.63 5.56
N ASP A 76 -16.51 -17.72 5.21
CA ASP A 76 -15.73 -17.82 3.97
C ASP A 76 -14.24 -17.85 4.30
N ASN A 77 -13.74 -19.08 4.31
CA ASN A 77 -12.35 -19.48 4.36
C ASN A 77 -11.56 -18.92 3.16
N ARG A 78 -11.34 -17.60 3.09
CA ARG A 78 -10.42 -16.98 2.12
C ARG A 78 -9.00 -17.09 2.66
N GLY A 79 -8.24 -18.00 2.09
CA GLY A 79 -6.81 -18.13 2.33
C GLY A 79 -6.07 -16.89 1.82
N GLY A 80 -5.98 -15.86 2.67
CA GLY A 80 -4.99 -14.80 2.52
C GLY A 80 -3.59 -15.39 2.61
N ASP A 81 -2.63 -14.79 1.89
CA ASP A 81 -1.23 -15.23 1.85
C ASP A 81 -0.46 -14.99 3.17
N GLY A 82 -1.14 -14.53 4.22
CA GLY A 82 -0.57 -14.13 5.50
C GLY A 82 0.13 -12.78 5.47
N SER A 83 -0.04 -11.98 4.40
CA SER A 83 0.49 -10.63 4.32
C SER A 83 -0.18 -9.70 5.34
N PRO A 84 0.58 -8.89 6.09
CA PRO A 84 0.01 -7.89 7.00
C PRO A 84 -0.69 -6.73 6.28
N TYR A 85 -0.74 -6.74 4.95
CA TYR A 85 -1.31 -5.66 4.12
C TYR A 85 -2.62 -6.04 3.44
N GLU A 86 -3.27 -7.10 3.93
CA GLU A 86 -4.61 -7.43 3.47
C GLU A 86 -5.58 -6.27 3.76
N GLY A 87 -6.28 -5.80 2.73
CA GLY A 87 -7.18 -4.64 2.82
C GLY A 87 -6.52 -3.28 2.60
N VAL A 88 -5.21 -3.19 2.35
CA VAL A 88 -4.59 -1.92 1.93
C VAL A 88 -5.02 -1.57 0.51
N LEU A 89 -5.61 -0.38 0.35
CA LEU A 89 -6.05 0.13 -0.94
C LEU A 89 -4.91 0.86 -1.67
N PRO A 90 -4.91 0.84 -3.02
CA PRO A 90 -3.98 1.65 -3.79
C PRO A 90 -4.16 3.14 -3.47
N PRO A 91 -3.09 3.95 -3.63
CA PRO A 91 -3.20 5.40 -3.59
C PRO A 91 -4.38 5.92 -4.41
N PRO A 92 -5.12 6.94 -3.92
CA PRO A 92 -6.29 7.42 -4.62
C PRO A 92 -5.91 8.20 -5.90
N MET A 93 -6.82 8.18 -6.87
CA MET A 93 -6.72 9.00 -8.08
C MET A 93 -7.01 10.47 -7.75
N LEU A 94 -6.52 11.38 -8.61
CA LEU A 94 -6.78 12.82 -8.47
C LEU A 94 -8.28 13.07 -8.51
N GLY A 95 -8.84 13.44 -7.36
CA GLY A 95 -10.26 13.74 -7.22
C GLY A 95 -11.18 12.54 -7.00
N GLN A 96 -10.65 11.36 -6.62
CA GLN A 96 -11.43 10.14 -6.36
C GLN A 96 -12.53 10.30 -5.30
N HIS A 97 -12.31 11.16 -4.31
CA HIS A 97 -13.26 11.39 -3.22
C HIS A 97 -13.80 12.82 -3.18
N THR A 98 -13.56 13.63 -4.23
CA THR A 98 -13.96 15.06 -4.22
C THR A 98 -15.48 15.22 -4.06
N ASP A 99 -16.27 14.50 -4.87
CA ASP A 99 -17.75 14.55 -4.81
C ASP A 99 -18.28 14.09 -3.44
N GLU A 100 -17.77 12.96 -2.95
CA GLU A 100 -18.14 12.36 -1.66
C GLU A 100 -17.90 13.35 -0.51
N ILE A 101 -16.70 13.94 -0.43
CA ILE A 101 -16.34 14.88 0.65
C ILE A 101 -17.19 16.15 0.58
N LEU A 102 -17.36 16.74 -0.61
CA LEU A 102 -18.12 17.98 -0.77
C LEU A 102 -19.60 17.79 -0.41
N ARG A 103 -20.19 16.66 -0.82
CA ARG A 103 -21.59 16.36 -0.54
C ARG A 103 -21.81 15.91 0.90
N GLU A 104 -21.02 14.98 1.40
CA GLU A 104 -21.34 14.26 2.64
C GLU A 104 -20.72 14.88 3.89
N ILE A 105 -19.52 15.47 3.75
CA ILE A 105 -18.82 16.09 4.87
C ILE A 105 -19.11 17.59 4.93
N LEU A 106 -19.14 18.25 3.77
CA LEU A 106 -19.33 19.70 3.67
C LEU A 106 -20.78 20.12 3.38
N ASP A 107 -21.69 19.15 3.22
CA ASP A 107 -23.13 19.35 2.98
C ASP A 107 -23.41 20.33 1.82
N MET A 108 -22.58 20.25 0.77
CA MET A 108 -22.68 21.12 -0.40
C MET A 108 -23.76 20.61 -1.35
N ASP A 109 -24.56 21.52 -1.90
CA ASP A 109 -25.62 21.19 -2.86
C ASP A 109 -25.02 20.47 -4.09
N PRO A 110 -25.51 19.27 -4.46
CA PRO A 110 -25.08 18.57 -5.66
C PRO A 110 -25.16 19.40 -6.95
N MET A 111 -26.08 20.37 -7.02
CA MET A 111 -26.17 21.28 -8.18
C MET A 111 -25.00 22.26 -8.22
N GLU A 112 -24.52 22.71 -7.07
CA GLU A 112 -23.37 23.59 -6.95
C GLU A 112 -22.08 22.84 -7.28
N ILE A 113 -21.92 21.60 -6.81
CA ILE A 113 -20.79 20.74 -7.16
C ILE A 113 -20.70 20.57 -8.69
N ARG A 114 -21.82 20.27 -9.35
CA ARG A 114 -21.88 20.16 -10.83
C ARG A 114 -21.57 21.47 -11.53
N ARG A 115 -21.96 22.62 -10.97
CA ARG A 115 -21.62 23.94 -11.51
C ARG A 115 -20.11 24.15 -11.46
N LEU A 116 -19.48 23.85 -10.33
CA LEU A 116 -18.04 23.98 -10.11
C LEU A 116 -17.22 23.00 -10.96
N GLU A 117 -17.70 21.77 -11.17
CA GLU A 117 -17.10 20.84 -12.14
C GLU A 117 -17.14 21.42 -13.57
N LYS A 118 -18.29 21.97 -13.99
CA LYS A 118 -18.45 22.56 -15.33
C LYS A 118 -17.58 23.81 -15.53
N GLU A 119 -17.32 24.56 -14.46
CA GLU A 119 -16.43 25.72 -14.47
C GLU A 119 -14.94 25.34 -14.36
N GLU A 120 -14.62 24.04 -14.36
CA GLU A 120 -13.25 23.50 -14.24
C GLU A 120 -12.56 23.93 -12.93
N VAL A 121 -13.34 24.22 -11.89
CA VAL A 121 -12.86 24.55 -10.54
C VAL A 121 -12.63 23.26 -9.73
N LEU A 122 -13.40 22.21 -10.02
CA LEU A 122 -13.31 20.91 -9.34
C LEU A 122 -12.97 19.79 -10.33
N GLU A 123 -12.11 18.87 -9.88
CA GLU A 123 -11.85 17.60 -10.53
C GLU A 123 -12.46 16.47 -9.68
N CYS A 124 -13.42 15.75 -10.24
CA CYS A 124 -14.03 14.57 -9.65
C CYS A 124 -13.71 13.37 -10.55
N TRP A 125 -12.82 12.50 -10.06
CA TRP A 125 -12.39 11.33 -10.82
C TRP A 125 -13.55 10.38 -11.02
N LYS A 126 -13.64 9.80 -12.22
CA LYS A 126 -14.62 8.79 -12.59
C LYS A 126 -13.87 7.59 -13.14
N PRO A 127 -14.20 6.36 -12.70
CA PRO A 127 -13.60 5.17 -13.28
C PRO A 127 -13.90 5.13 -14.77
N SER A 128 -12.91 4.74 -15.57
CA SER A 128 -13.10 4.42 -16.98
C SER A 128 -14.28 3.47 -17.09
N SER A 129 -15.36 3.89 -17.75
CA SER A 129 -16.45 2.98 -18.08
C SER A 129 -15.91 2.02 -19.14
N ASP A 130 -15.66 0.76 -18.76
CA ASP A 130 -15.57 -0.35 -19.71
C ASP A 130 -16.94 -0.61 -20.36
#